data_AF-A0A291HKH6-F1
#
_entry.id   AF-A0A291HKH6-F1
#
_cell.length_a   1.000
_cell.length_b   1.000
_cell.length_c   1.000
_cell.angle_alpha   90.00
_cell.angle_beta   90.00
_cell.angle_gamma   90.00
#
_symmetry.space_group_name_H-M   'P 1'
#
loop_
_entity.id
_entity.type
_entity.pdbx_description
1 polymer ?
#
loop_
_entity_poly.entity_id
_entity_poly.type
_entity_poly.pdbx_seq_one_letter_code
_entity_poly.pdbx_strand_id
1 'polypeptide(L)'
;MTRVWLCGVLALVLAGCSLPYSLPHQRQPEPAWSPASDADELHGWLQLAATVMASSEAERQRQLQLLRGARGEDQLRLALWLSHPRASLGQRQQAQQLFRQGTAGVNTRLQQFFSLYQGYNQELLSLNRQLGERQQQVDSLTKKLNELASIDEQINERRYQEPAQ
;
A
#
# COMPACT_ATOMS: atom_id res chain seq x y z
N MET A 1 -55.31 52.59 46.74
CA MET A 1 -54.21 52.70 45.75
C MET A 1 -53.53 51.36 45.61
N THR A 2 -53.18 51.02 44.38
CA THR A 2 -52.93 49.69 43.80
C THR A 2 -51.55 49.10 44.12
N ARG A 3 -51.48 47.77 43.97
CA ARG A 3 -50.39 46.82 44.22
C ARG A 3 -49.18 46.97 43.27
N VAL A 4 -48.16 46.13 43.57
CA VAL A 4 -47.11 45.52 42.71
C VAL A 4 -45.71 46.10 43.01
N TRP A 5 -44.83 45.43 43.78
CA TRP A 5 -44.13 44.13 43.63
C TRP A 5 -43.13 44.13 42.47
N LEU A 6 -41.94 43.55 42.67
CA LEU A 6 -40.80 43.37 41.74
C LEU A 6 -39.68 44.42 41.82
N CYS A 7 -38.68 44.19 42.66
CA CYS A 7 -37.26 44.48 42.38
C CYS A 7 -36.33 43.81 43.43
N GLY A 8 -36.68 42.61 43.91
CA GLY A 8 -35.99 41.97 45.05
C GLY A 8 -35.07 40.79 44.73
N VAL A 9 -34.84 40.41 43.46
CA VAL A 9 -34.22 39.09 43.15
C VAL A 9 -33.10 39.15 42.10
N LEU A 10 -32.45 40.30 41.86
CA LEU A 10 -31.41 40.38 40.80
C LEU A 10 -30.06 40.95 41.25
N ALA A 11 -29.66 40.69 42.49
CA ALA A 11 -28.33 41.08 43.00
C ALA A 11 -27.65 39.99 43.86
N LEU A 12 -27.94 38.71 43.58
CA LEU A 12 -27.37 37.58 44.35
C LEU A 12 -26.90 36.43 43.44
N VAL A 13 -26.28 36.76 42.29
CA VAL A 13 -25.65 35.77 41.38
C VAL A 13 -24.20 36.14 40.99
N LEU A 14 -23.59 37.17 41.61
CA LEU A 14 -22.19 37.56 41.33
C LEU A 14 -21.23 37.35 42.50
N ALA A 15 -21.61 36.53 43.48
CA ALA A 15 -20.74 36.13 44.60
C ALA A 15 -20.61 34.60 44.61
N GLY A 16 -19.82 34.05 43.68
CA GLY A 16 -19.51 32.63 43.65
C GLY A 16 -18.28 32.39 42.77
N CYS A 17 -17.23 31.83 43.38
CA CYS A 17 -16.00 31.30 42.77
C CYS A 17 -14.80 32.27 42.61
N SER A 18 -14.30 32.79 43.74
CA SER A 18 -12.87 33.08 43.89
C SER A 18 -12.27 32.16 44.97
N LEU A 19 -11.91 30.93 44.57
CA LEU A 19 -10.98 30.10 45.33
C LEU A 19 -9.69 29.96 44.52
N PRO A 20 -8.52 30.40 45.04
CA PRO A 20 -7.24 30.04 44.46
C PRO A 20 -6.85 28.67 45.03
N TYR A 21 -7.36 27.60 44.46
CA TYR A 21 -6.83 26.27 44.73
C TYR A 21 -5.74 25.99 43.69
N SER A 22 -4.51 26.38 43.99
CA SER A 22 -3.33 25.96 43.23
C SER A 22 -3.07 24.49 43.52
N LEU A 23 -3.64 23.61 42.70
CA LEU A 23 -3.14 22.24 42.57
C LEU A 23 -1.67 22.31 42.15
N PRO A 24 -0.76 21.53 42.75
CA PRO A 24 0.56 21.36 42.16
C PRO A 24 0.31 20.75 40.78
N HIS A 25 0.61 21.53 39.74
CA HIS A 25 0.72 21.03 38.39
C HIS A 25 1.90 20.05 38.41
N GLN A 26 1.62 18.80 38.78
CA GLN A 26 2.50 17.68 38.57
C GLN A 26 2.68 17.66 37.06
N ARG A 27 3.81 18.21 36.58
CA ARG A 27 4.24 18.04 35.19
C ARG A 27 4.18 16.54 34.95
N GLN A 28 3.11 16.09 34.28
CA GLN A 28 3.17 14.85 33.56
C GLN A 28 4.41 15.01 32.68
N PRO A 29 5.37 14.08 32.72
CA PRO A 29 6.35 14.03 31.66
C PRO A 29 5.54 13.94 30.37
N GLU A 30 5.62 14.96 29.52
CA GLU A 30 5.09 14.86 28.17
C GLU A 30 5.62 13.54 27.60
N PRO A 31 4.76 12.72 26.97
CA PRO A 31 5.28 11.59 26.22
C PRO A 31 6.33 12.12 25.25
N ALA A 32 7.47 11.43 25.14
CA ALA A 32 8.60 11.81 24.28
C ALA A 32 8.29 11.73 22.76
N TRP A 33 7.01 11.83 22.39
CA TRP A 33 6.48 11.67 21.03
C TRP A 33 5.82 12.96 20.57
N SER A 34 6.48 13.63 19.63
CA SER A 34 5.99 14.86 19.03
C SER A 34 5.25 14.55 17.73
N PRO A 35 3.99 14.98 17.54
CA PRO A 35 3.22 14.74 16.30
C PRO A 35 3.86 15.36 15.05
N ALA A 36 4.77 16.33 15.22
CA ALA A 36 5.61 16.87 14.15
C ALA A 36 6.62 15.83 13.62
N SER A 37 7.23 15.04 14.51
CA SER A 37 8.19 13.98 14.15
C SER A 37 7.54 12.90 13.29
N ASP A 38 6.31 12.51 13.60
CA ASP A 38 5.56 11.50 12.82
C ASP A 38 5.20 12.00 11.42
N ALA A 39 4.94 13.31 11.29
CA ALA A 39 4.65 13.93 10.00
C ALA A 39 5.89 13.97 9.11
N ASP A 40 7.05 14.31 9.68
CA ASP A 40 8.34 14.31 8.98
C ASP A 40 8.74 12.89 8.55
N GLU A 41 8.54 11.90 9.43
CA GLU A 41 8.80 10.49 9.11
C GLU A 41 7.92 10.01 7.95
N LEU A 42 6.60 10.27 8.00
CA LEU A 42 5.69 9.95 6.90
C LEU A 42 6.10 10.65 5.60
N HIS A 43 6.51 11.92 5.68
CA HIS A 43 6.97 12.65 4.50
C HIS A 43 8.21 12.00 3.89
N GLY A 44 9.18 11.58 4.71
CA GLY A 44 10.35 10.84 4.26
C GLY A 44 10.00 9.54 3.53
N TRP A 45 9.04 8.78 4.07
CA TRP A 45 8.56 7.55 3.43
C TRP A 45 7.83 7.81 2.11
N LEU A 46 7.03 8.88 2.02
CA LEU A 46 6.36 9.27 0.79
C LEU A 46 7.36 9.71 -0.29
N GLN A 47 8.39 10.48 0.07
CA GLN A 47 9.46 10.87 -0.84
C GLN A 47 10.26 9.66 -1.33
N LEU A 48 10.59 8.73 -0.43
CA LEU A 48 11.26 7.48 -0.80
C LEU A 48 10.40 6.67 -1.77
N ALA A 49 9.11 6.53 -1.50
CA ALA A 49 8.17 5.85 -2.38
C ALA A 49 8.10 6.49 -3.78
N ALA A 50 8.05 7.82 -3.86
CA ALA A 50 8.09 8.52 -5.13
C ALA A 50 9.40 8.23 -5.90
N THR A 51 10.53 8.22 -5.20
CA THR A 51 11.85 7.90 -5.77
C THR A 51 11.91 6.46 -6.27
N VAL A 52 11.39 5.51 -5.49
CA VAL A 52 11.29 4.09 -5.89
C VAL A 52 10.49 3.98 -7.18
N MET A 53 9.32 4.61 -7.26
CA MET A 53 8.45 4.54 -8.46
C MET A 53 9.07 5.17 -9.71
N ALA A 54 9.89 6.21 -9.54
CA ALA A 54 10.59 6.87 -10.64
C ALA A 54 11.93 6.22 -11.02
N SER A 55 12.41 5.25 -10.22
CA SER A 55 13.75 4.70 -10.37
C SER A 55 13.93 3.85 -11.62
N SER A 56 15.16 3.87 -12.14
CA SER A 56 15.60 2.97 -13.20
C SER A 56 15.85 1.56 -12.66
N GLU A 57 15.92 0.59 -13.57
CA GLU A 57 16.26 -0.79 -13.20
C GLU A 57 17.66 -0.90 -12.60
N ALA A 58 18.64 -0.15 -13.11
CA ALA A 58 20.01 -0.14 -12.58
C ALA A 58 20.07 0.41 -11.15
N GLU A 59 19.36 1.51 -10.86
CA GLU A 59 19.27 2.08 -9.51
C GLU A 59 18.59 1.12 -8.55
N ARG A 60 17.48 0.51 -8.97
CA ARG A 60 16.78 -0.50 -8.18
C ARG A 60 17.70 -1.66 -7.81
N GLN A 61 18.43 -2.22 -8.77
CA GLN A 61 19.36 -3.32 -8.49
C GLN A 61 20.47 -2.91 -7.53
N ARG A 62 21.01 -1.68 -7.67
CA ARG A 62 21.99 -1.14 -6.74
C ARG A 62 21.42 -1.03 -5.32
N GLN A 63 20.22 -0.49 -5.16
CA GLN A 63 19.56 -0.34 -3.85
C GLN A 63 19.24 -1.69 -3.21
N LEU A 64 18.78 -2.67 -4.00
CA LEU A 64 18.57 -4.03 -3.52
C LEU A 64 19.86 -4.71 -3.04
N GLN A 65 21.01 -4.42 -3.67
CA GLN A 65 22.30 -4.91 -3.22
C GLN A 65 22.74 -4.25 -1.90
N LEU A 66 22.52 -2.94 -1.74
CA LEU A 66 22.85 -2.22 -0.51
C LEU A 66 22.00 -2.68 0.67
N LEU A 67 20.71 -2.94 0.43
CA LEU A 67 19.76 -3.38 1.46
C LEU A 67 19.79 -4.91 1.69
N ARG A 68 20.81 -5.60 1.18
CA ARG A 68 20.93 -7.05 1.33
C ARG A 68 21.24 -7.38 2.79
N GLY A 69 20.33 -8.13 3.43
CA GLY A 69 20.44 -8.45 4.86
C GLY A 69 19.92 -7.36 5.80
N ALA A 70 19.18 -6.38 5.27
CA ALA A 70 18.51 -5.34 6.05
C ALA A 70 17.65 -5.91 7.20
N ARG A 71 17.64 -5.20 8.33
CA ARG A 71 16.84 -5.50 9.52
C ARG A 71 16.15 -4.23 10.02
N GLY A 72 15.08 -4.36 10.79
CA GLY A 72 14.36 -3.21 11.35
C GLY A 72 13.78 -2.31 10.25
N GLU A 73 13.98 -0.99 10.35
CA GLU A 73 13.45 0.00 9.40
C GLU A 73 13.94 -0.24 7.96
N ASP A 74 15.20 -0.64 7.79
CA ASP A 74 15.76 -0.94 6.46
C ASP A 74 15.07 -2.15 5.80
N GLN A 75 14.41 -3.01 6.59
CA GLN A 75 13.61 -4.12 6.05
C GLN A 75 12.35 -3.59 5.33
N LEU A 76 11.73 -2.52 5.84
CA LEU A 76 10.59 -1.86 5.18
C LEU A 76 11.05 -1.08 3.94
N ARG A 77 12.25 -0.50 3.96
CA ARG A 77 12.86 0.10 2.76
C ARG A 77 13.11 -0.95 1.69
N LEU A 78 13.68 -2.10 2.07
CA LEU A 78 13.84 -3.24 1.18
C LEU A 78 12.49 -3.71 0.61
N ALA A 79 11.46 -3.78 1.45
CA ALA A 79 10.11 -4.14 1.01
C ALA A 79 9.57 -3.18 -0.06
N LEU A 80 9.75 -1.87 0.10
CA LEU A 80 9.38 -0.88 -0.92
C LEU A 80 10.10 -1.15 -2.25
N TRP A 81 11.42 -1.31 -2.24
CA TRP A 81 12.21 -1.58 -3.46
C TRP A 81 11.83 -2.90 -4.13
N LEU A 82 11.48 -3.92 -3.36
CA LEU A 82 11.01 -5.21 -3.87
C LEU A 82 9.57 -5.15 -4.42
N SER A 83 8.76 -4.19 -3.98
CA SER A 83 7.38 -3.97 -4.46
C SER A 83 7.28 -3.15 -5.75
N HIS A 84 8.42 -2.75 -6.33
CA HIS A 84 8.49 -1.93 -7.53
C HIS A 84 7.64 -2.49 -8.71
N PRO A 85 7.01 -1.64 -9.56
CA PRO A 85 6.20 -2.09 -10.68
C PRO A 85 6.95 -2.96 -11.69
N ARG A 86 8.27 -2.78 -11.82
CA ARG A 86 9.15 -3.61 -12.68
C ARG A 86 9.82 -4.78 -11.95
N ALA A 87 9.49 -5.01 -10.67
CA ALA A 87 10.03 -6.14 -9.92
C ALA A 87 9.46 -7.48 -10.43
N SER A 88 10.20 -8.56 -10.23
CA SER A 88 9.71 -9.90 -10.56
C SER A 88 8.58 -10.32 -9.60
N LEU A 89 7.79 -11.32 -10.01
CA LEU A 89 6.71 -11.86 -9.17
C LEU A 89 7.22 -12.34 -7.81
N GLY A 90 8.36 -13.04 -7.77
CA GLY A 90 8.98 -13.50 -6.52
C GLY A 90 9.42 -12.33 -5.62
N GLN A 91 9.98 -11.26 -6.20
CA GLN A 91 10.35 -10.06 -5.44
C GLN A 91 9.11 -9.39 -4.83
N ARG A 92 8.03 -9.24 -5.60
CA ARG A 92 6.77 -8.67 -5.09
C ARG A 92 6.13 -9.51 -4.00
N GLN A 93 6.21 -10.84 -4.10
CA GLN A 93 5.76 -11.75 -3.03
C GLN A 93 6.61 -11.61 -1.77
N GLN A 94 7.93 -11.51 -1.92
CA GLN A 94 8.84 -11.26 -0.80
C GLN A 94 8.52 -9.92 -0.12
N ALA A 95 8.26 -8.86 -0.88
CA ALA A 95 7.83 -7.57 -0.34
C ALA A 95 6.58 -7.70 0.55
N GLN A 96 5.57 -8.48 0.13
CA GLN A 96 4.36 -8.72 0.94
C GLN A 96 4.66 -9.39 2.27
N GLN A 97 5.66 -10.26 2.33
CA GLN A 97 6.06 -10.92 3.57
C GLN A 97 6.78 -9.93 4.49
N LEU A 98 7.68 -9.12 3.93
CA LEU A 98 8.44 -8.13 4.69
C LEU A 98 7.54 -7.03 5.25
N PHE A 99 6.58 -6.52 4.48
CA PHE A 99 5.61 -5.55 4.99
C PHE A 99 4.81 -6.12 6.16
N ARG A 100 4.29 -7.35 6.04
CA ARG A 100 3.54 -8.00 7.13
C ARG A 100 4.35 -8.17 8.41
N GLN A 101 5.66 -8.36 8.31
CA GLN A 101 6.55 -8.50 9.46
C GLN A 101 6.94 -7.15 10.08
N GLY A 102 7.20 -6.14 9.25
CA GLY A 102 7.77 -4.86 9.69
C GLY A 102 6.75 -3.81 10.11
N THR A 103 5.48 -3.88 9.66
CA THR A 103 4.51 -2.81 9.91
C THR A 103 3.95 -2.76 11.33
N ALA A 104 4.06 -3.84 12.11
CA ALA A 104 3.53 -3.83 13.48
C ALA A 104 4.30 -2.90 14.44
N GLY A 105 5.54 -2.53 14.09
CA GLY A 105 6.42 -1.70 14.92
C GLY A 105 6.42 -0.21 14.59
N VAL A 106 5.66 0.24 13.58
CA VAL A 106 5.65 1.65 13.14
C VAL A 106 4.39 2.39 13.63
N ASN A 107 4.44 3.73 13.59
CA ASN A 107 3.31 4.57 13.99
C ASN A 107 2.05 4.35 13.08
N THR A 108 0.87 4.71 13.57
CA THR A 108 -0.41 4.45 12.89
C THR A 108 -0.50 5.04 11.48
N ARG A 109 0.08 6.22 11.25
CA ARG A 109 0.06 6.85 9.91
C ARG A 109 0.91 6.07 8.92
N LEU A 110 2.07 5.60 9.36
CA LEU A 110 2.93 4.72 8.55
C LEU A 110 2.28 3.36 8.31
N GLN A 111 1.55 2.80 9.28
CA GLN A 111 0.78 1.58 9.06
C GLN A 111 -0.25 1.75 7.94
N GLN A 112 -0.97 2.88 7.92
CA GLN A 112 -1.90 3.21 6.86
C GLN A 112 -1.18 3.35 5.51
N PHE A 113 -0.08 4.10 5.45
CA PHE A 113 0.74 4.24 4.25
C PHE A 113 1.20 2.88 3.70
N PHE A 114 1.78 2.02 4.54
CA PHE A 114 2.23 0.69 4.12
C PHE A 114 1.07 -0.24 3.76
N SER A 115 -0.12 -0.08 4.36
CA SER A 115 -1.31 -0.86 3.96
C SER A 115 -1.75 -0.51 2.53
N LEU A 116 -1.68 0.76 2.14
CA LEU A 116 -1.99 1.19 0.77
C LEU A 116 -0.96 0.61 -0.21
N TYR A 117 0.32 0.66 0.15
CA TYR A 117 1.39 0.07 -0.67
C TYR A 117 1.26 -1.46 -0.81
N GLN A 118 0.88 -2.15 0.27
CA GLN A 118 0.58 -3.57 0.23
C GLN A 118 -0.60 -3.87 -0.70
N GLY A 119 -1.67 -3.07 -0.64
CA GLY A 119 -2.82 -3.17 -1.53
C GLY A 119 -2.42 -3.03 -2.99
N TYR A 120 -1.69 -1.97 -3.35
CA TYR A 120 -1.17 -1.78 -4.70
C TYR A 120 -0.32 -2.96 -5.19
N ASN A 121 0.58 -3.47 -4.34
CA ASN A 121 1.40 -4.62 -4.70
C ASN A 121 0.57 -5.92 -4.85
N GLN A 122 -0.54 -6.08 -4.10
CA GLN A 122 -1.47 -7.20 -4.29
C GLN A 122 -2.19 -7.11 -5.63
N GLU A 123 -2.58 -5.92 -6.06
CA GLU A 123 -3.18 -5.70 -7.39
C GLU A 123 -2.20 -6.09 -8.50
N LEU A 124 -0.93 -5.67 -8.41
CA LEU A 124 0.09 -6.07 -9.38
C LEU A 124 0.29 -7.59 -9.45
N LEU A 125 0.25 -8.28 -8.30
CA LEU A 125 0.32 -9.73 -8.24
C LEU A 125 -0.93 -10.40 -8.82
N SER A 126 -2.10 -9.81 -8.65
CA SER A 126 -3.35 -10.25 -9.29
C SER A 126 -3.27 -10.12 -10.81
N LEU A 127 -2.83 -8.96 -11.30
CA LEU A 127 -2.65 -8.69 -12.73
C LEU A 127 -1.66 -9.66 -13.37
N ASN A 128 -0.55 -9.97 -12.70
CA ASN A 128 0.42 -10.96 -13.21
C ASN A 128 -0.20 -12.36 -13.36
N ARG A 129 -1.07 -12.77 -12.43
CA ARG A 129 -1.79 -14.06 -12.54
C ARG A 129 -2.74 -14.06 -13.72
N GLN A 130 -3.55 -13.01 -13.86
CA GLN A 130 -4.47 -12.88 -14.99
C GLN A 130 -3.74 -12.88 -16.33
N LEU A 131 -2.61 -12.19 -16.44
CA LEU A 131 -1.78 -12.23 -17.66
C LEU A 131 -1.28 -13.65 -17.97
N GLY A 132 -0.84 -14.41 -16.95
CA GLY A 132 -0.44 -15.80 -17.13
C GLY A 132 -1.57 -16.70 -17.63
N GLU A 133 -2.77 -16.58 -17.04
CA GLU A 133 -3.96 -17.32 -17.48
C GLU A 133 -4.35 -16.98 -18.93
N ARG A 134 -4.29 -15.68 -19.29
CA ARG A 134 -4.58 -15.23 -20.66
C ARG A 134 -3.55 -15.75 -21.66
N GLN A 135 -2.26 -15.78 -21.29
CA GLN A 135 -1.22 -16.34 -22.15
C GLN A 135 -1.47 -17.82 -22.42
N GLN A 136 -1.82 -18.59 -21.39
CA GLN A 136 -2.16 -20.02 -21.55
C GLN A 136 -3.37 -20.23 -22.49
N GLN A 137 -4.37 -19.35 -22.41
CA GLN A 137 -5.51 -19.38 -23.33
C GLN A 137 -5.08 -19.11 -24.77
N VAL A 138 -4.22 -18.12 -24.99
CA VAL A 138 -3.66 -17.82 -26.32
C VAL A 138 -2.91 -19.02 -26.87
N ASP A 139 -1.99 -19.60 -26.09
CA ASP A 139 -1.20 -20.77 -26.52
C ASP A 139 -2.10 -21.97 -26.89
N SER A 140 -3.14 -22.21 -26.10
CA SER A 140 -4.13 -23.27 -26.36
C SER A 140 -4.91 -23.03 -27.65
N LEU A 141 -5.35 -21.78 -27.89
CA LEU A 141 -6.07 -21.42 -29.11
C LEU A 141 -5.16 -21.49 -30.34
N THR A 142 -3.92 -21.03 -30.24
CA THR A 142 -2.91 -21.14 -31.31
C THR A 142 -2.68 -22.60 -31.68
N LYS A 143 -2.57 -23.50 -30.70
CA LYS A 143 -2.44 -24.93 -30.98
C LYS A 143 -3.64 -25.48 -31.76
N LYS A 144 -4.87 -25.15 -31.34
CA LYS A 144 -6.09 -25.57 -32.04
C LYS A 144 -6.18 -25.04 -33.46
N LEU A 145 -5.75 -23.79 -33.70
CA LEU A 145 -5.70 -23.22 -35.06
C LEU A 145 -4.71 -23.98 -35.95
N ASN A 146 -3.54 -24.33 -35.42
CA ASN A 146 -2.55 -25.14 -36.17
C ASN A 146 -3.08 -26.55 -36.47
N GLU A 147 -3.79 -27.18 -35.54
CA GLU A 147 -4.45 -28.46 -35.76
C GLU A 147 -5.52 -28.36 -36.85
N LEU A 148 -6.36 -27.32 -36.82
CA LEU A 148 -7.37 -27.09 -37.85
C LEU A 148 -6.77 -26.83 -39.23
N ALA A 149 -5.69 -26.05 -39.31
CA ALA A 149 -4.97 -25.80 -40.56
C ALA A 149 -4.39 -27.10 -41.14
N SER A 150 -3.82 -27.97 -40.30
CA SER A 150 -3.34 -29.28 -40.74
C SER A 150 -4.46 -30.20 -41.23
N ILE A 151 -5.63 -30.17 -40.58
CA ILE A 151 -6.80 -30.92 -41.04
C ILE A 151 -7.27 -30.41 -42.41
N ASP A 152 -7.32 -29.10 -42.60
CA ASP A 152 -7.73 -28.49 -43.87
C ASP A 152 -6.78 -28.89 -45.01
N GLU A 153 -5.47 -28.87 -44.75
CA GLU A 153 -4.44 -29.34 -45.70
C GLU A 153 -4.66 -30.82 -46.06
N GLN A 154 -4.85 -31.70 -45.07
CA GLN A 154 -5.12 -33.13 -45.31
C GLN A 154 -6.44 -33.38 -46.07
N ILE A 155 -7.47 -32.56 -45.85
CA ILE A 155 -8.72 -32.66 -46.63
C ILE A 155 -8.47 -32.23 -48.07
N ASN A 156 -7.73 -31.14 -48.26
CA ASN A 156 -7.40 -30.61 -49.57
C ASN A 156 -6.57 -31.64 -50.37
N GLU A 157 -5.52 -32.21 -49.78
CA GLU A 157 -4.72 -33.27 -50.39
C GLU A 157 -5.57 -34.48 -50.78
N ARG A 158 -6.47 -34.95 -49.91
CA ARG A 158 -7.38 -36.05 -50.23
C ARG A 158 -8.29 -35.74 -51.41
N ARG A 159 -8.81 -34.50 -51.51
CA ARG A 159 -9.65 -34.08 -52.64
C ARG A 159 -8.91 -34.10 -53.97
N TYR A 160 -7.61 -33.75 -53.99
CA TYR A 160 -6.81 -33.79 -55.22
C TYR A 160 -6.29 -35.20 -55.58
N GLN A 161 -6.36 -36.14 -54.64
CA GLN A 161 -5.95 -37.54 -54.86
C GLN A 161 -7.11 -38.45 -55.32
N GLU A 162 -8.37 -38.02 -55.26
CA GLU A 162 -9.48 -38.74 -55.90
C GLU A 162 -9.43 -38.50 -57.43
N PRO A 163 -9.09 -39.51 -58.25
CA PRO A 163 -9.16 -39.36 -59.70
C PRO A 163 -10.63 -39.25 -60.11
N ALA A 164 -10.96 -38.25 -60.93
CA ALA A 164 -12.25 -38.14 -61.59
C ALA A 164 -12.52 -39.42 -62.39
N GLN A 165 -13.37 -40.30 -61.84
CA GLN A 165 -13.94 -41.46 -62.53
C GLN A 165 -15.31 -41.09 -63.09
#